data_AF-A0A357MA95-F1
#
_entry.id   AF-A0A357MA95-F1
#
_cell.length_a   1.000
_cell.length_b   1.000
_cell.length_c   1.000
_cell.angle_alpha   90.00
_cell.angle_beta   90.00
_cell.angle_gamma   90.00
#
_symmetry.space_group_name_H-M   'P 1'
#
loop_
_entity.id
_entity.type
_entity.pdbx_description
1 polymer ?
#
loop_
_entity_poly.entity_id
_entity_poly.type
_entity_poly.pdbx_seq_one_letter_code
_entity_poly.pdbx_strand_id
1 'polypeptide(L)'
;PTRWLKTLKDPVQAKEIYNLIKQTELYDPTTSMYQTSVSLEGESHEIGRMRAFTPGWLERESNFLHMSYKYLLELLKGGLYEEFYGELKTSLVPFMDPAVYGRSTLENSSFIATGGNPDPNNHGRGFVARLSGSTAEFLSMWRTMMAGS
;
A
#
# COMPACT_ATOMS: atom_id res chain seq x y z
N PRO A 1 -2.98 6.25 8.50
CA PRO A 1 -3.20 7.01 7.23
C PRO A 1 -4.64 6.91 6.68
N THR A 2 -5.05 5.74 6.18
CA THR A 2 -6.32 5.53 5.46
C THR A 2 -7.56 5.93 6.25
N ARG A 3 -7.65 5.51 7.52
CA ARG A 3 -8.80 5.86 8.38
C ARG A 3 -8.89 7.37 8.64
N TRP A 4 -7.74 8.04 8.69
CA TRP A 4 -7.70 9.49 8.91
C TRP A 4 -8.17 10.22 7.65
N LEU A 5 -7.65 9.87 6.47
CA LEU A 5 -8.11 10.41 5.19
C LEU A 5 -9.63 10.26 5.02
N LYS A 6 -10.19 9.09 5.36
CA LYS A 6 -11.63 8.83 5.29
C LYS A 6 -12.49 9.82 6.10
N THR A 7 -11.95 10.41 7.18
CA THR A 7 -12.69 11.37 8.01
C THR A 7 -12.60 12.81 7.52
N LEU A 8 -11.68 13.11 6.60
CA LEU A 8 -11.48 14.45 6.07
C LEU A 8 -12.52 14.73 4.99
N LYS A 9 -13.17 15.90 5.10
CA LYS A 9 -14.14 16.38 4.10
C LYS A 9 -13.59 17.48 3.21
N ASP A 10 -12.50 18.12 3.65
CA ASP A 10 -11.83 19.20 2.93
C ASP A 10 -10.67 18.62 2.10
N PRO A 11 -10.72 18.71 0.75
CA PRO A 11 -9.66 18.23 -0.12
C PRO A 11 -8.30 18.89 0.14
N VAL A 12 -8.27 20.15 0.62
CA VAL A 12 -7.01 20.85 0.93
C VAL A 12 -6.34 20.18 2.12
N GLN A 13 -7.07 19.96 3.21
CA GLN A 13 -6.56 19.23 4.38
C GLN A 13 -6.18 17.78 4.03
N ALA A 14 -6.97 17.09 3.21
CA ALA A 14 -6.64 15.75 2.78
C ALA A 14 -5.32 15.71 1.98
N LYS A 15 -5.07 16.72 1.14
CA LYS A 15 -3.81 16.87 0.41
C LYS A 15 -2.62 17.18 1.31
N GLU A 16 -2.80 18.03 2.32
CA GLU A 16 -1.77 18.28 3.34
C GLU A 16 -1.37 16.99 4.07
N ILE A 17 -2.38 16.20 4.49
CA ILE A 17 -2.15 14.90 5.15
C ILE A 17 -1.47 13.90 4.20
N TYR A 18 -1.89 13.82 2.94
CA TYR A 18 -1.22 12.99 1.93
C TYR A 18 0.27 13.37 1.81
N ASN A 19 0.58 14.66 1.69
CA ASN A 19 1.97 15.15 1.59
C ASN A 19 2.79 14.81 2.84
N LEU A 20 2.18 14.96 4.03
CA LEU A 20 2.82 14.61 5.29
C LEU A 20 3.14 13.12 5.36
N ILE A 21 2.17 12.25 5.04
CA ILE A 21 2.36 10.79 5.06
C ILE A 21 3.50 10.38 4.12
N LYS A 22 3.56 10.96 2.92
CA LYS A 22 4.60 10.67 1.94
C LYS A 22 6.02 11.06 2.38
N GLN A 23 6.13 11.97 3.35
CA GLN A 23 7.41 12.37 3.97
C GLN A 23 7.79 11.50 5.19
N THR A 24 6.91 10.60 5.63
CA THR A 24 7.21 9.67 6.73
C THR A 24 7.91 8.41 6.22
N GLU A 25 8.53 7.67 7.15
CA GLU A 25 9.12 6.35 6.88
C GLU A 25 8.10 5.28 6.45
N LEU A 26 6.79 5.59 6.46
CA LEU A 26 5.79 4.71 5.86
C LEU A 26 5.92 4.66 4.34
N TYR A 27 6.46 5.69 3.69
CA TYR A 27 6.68 5.66 2.25
C TYR A 27 7.96 4.89 1.93
N ASP A 28 7.83 3.79 1.18
CA ASP A 28 8.95 3.01 0.68
C ASP A 28 9.40 3.56 -0.68
N PRO A 29 10.56 4.21 -0.78
CA PRO A 29 11.06 4.74 -2.05
C PRO A 29 11.43 3.64 -3.05
N THR A 30 11.77 2.43 -2.58
CA THR A 30 12.17 1.32 -3.46
C THR A 30 11.00 0.84 -4.30
N THR A 31 9.81 0.75 -3.70
CA THR A 31 8.61 0.30 -4.41
C THR A 31 7.68 1.44 -4.80
N SER A 32 7.92 2.66 -4.31
CA SER A 32 6.99 3.80 -4.43
C SER A 32 5.58 3.46 -3.90
N MET A 33 5.52 2.83 -2.73
CA MET A 33 4.28 2.40 -2.05
C MET A 33 4.35 2.73 -0.55
N TYR A 34 3.30 2.38 0.20
CA TYR A 34 3.22 2.64 1.64
C TYR A 34 3.21 1.35 2.46
N GLN A 35 4.14 1.26 3.40
CA GLN A 35 4.32 0.14 4.30
C GLN A 35 3.24 0.10 5.39
N THR A 36 2.96 -1.08 5.94
CA THR A 36 2.00 -1.26 7.04
C THR A 36 2.44 -0.60 8.35
N SER A 37 3.75 -0.47 8.56
CA SER A 37 4.36 0.16 9.72
C SER A 37 5.75 0.66 9.37
N VAL A 38 6.25 1.61 10.16
CA VAL A 38 7.69 1.92 10.23
C VAL A 38 8.43 0.77 10.94
N SER A 39 9.75 0.90 11.10
CA SER A 39 10.56 -0.10 11.79
C SER A 39 10.00 -0.45 13.17
N LEU A 40 9.79 -1.74 13.41
CA LEU A 40 9.36 -2.25 14.72
C LEU A 40 10.53 -2.71 15.59
N GLU A 41 11.77 -2.42 15.21
CA GLU A 41 12.93 -3.04 15.87
C GLU A 41 13.06 -2.66 17.36
N GLY A 42 12.67 -1.42 17.70
CA GLY A 42 12.63 -0.94 19.09
C GLY A 42 11.41 -1.42 19.91
N GLU A 43 10.44 -2.09 19.28
CA GLU A 43 9.22 -2.53 19.96
C GLU A 43 9.39 -3.91 20.62
N SER A 44 8.68 -4.10 21.73
CA SER A 44 8.66 -5.39 22.45
C SER A 44 7.91 -6.47 21.67
N HIS A 45 8.12 -7.75 22.02
CA HIS A 45 7.35 -8.85 21.44
C HIS A 45 5.88 -8.90 21.88
N GLU A 46 5.46 -8.05 22.84
CA GLU A 46 4.08 -8.01 23.34
C GLU A 46 3.10 -7.39 22.34
N ILE A 47 3.58 -6.62 21.35
CA ILE A 47 2.75 -6.06 20.27
C ILE A 47 2.19 -7.13 19.31
N GLY A 48 2.54 -8.40 19.56
CA GLY A 48 2.04 -9.56 18.85
C GLY A 48 3.02 -10.11 17.82
N ARG A 49 2.58 -11.16 17.12
CA ARG A 49 3.44 -11.95 16.21
C ARG A 49 4.07 -11.14 15.07
N MET A 50 3.51 -9.98 14.73
CA MET A 50 4.02 -9.11 13.67
C MET A 50 5.50 -8.76 13.91
N ARG A 51 5.91 -8.55 15.17
CA ARG A 51 7.30 -8.28 15.53
C ARG A 51 8.26 -9.44 15.20
N ALA A 52 7.76 -10.67 15.12
CA ALA A 52 8.55 -11.87 14.84
C ALA A 52 8.79 -12.10 13.34
N PHE A 53 8.03 -11.44 12.45
CA PHE A 53 8.32 -11.51 11.02
C PHE A 53 9.59 -10.75 10.69
N THR A 54 10.23 -11.16 9.60
CA THR A 54 11.28 -10.39 8.96
C THR A 54 10.74 -9.01 8.56
N PRO A 55 11.50 -7.91 8.73
CA PRO A 55 11.19 -6.62 8.11
C PRO A 55 10.83 -6.77 6.63
N GLY A 56 9.84 -6.03 6.15
CA GLY A 56 9.37 -6.12 4.77
C GLY A 56 8.66 -7.42 4.40
N TRP A 57 8.13 -8.15 5.39
CA TRP A 57 7.47 -9.44 5.17
C TRP A 57 6.13 -9.56 5.89
N LEU A 58 5.12 -10.07 5.18
CA LEU A 58 3.76 -10.27 5.68
C LEU A 58 3.23 -9.00 6.35
N GLU A 59 2.71 -9.04 7.58
CA GLU A 59 2.17 -7.85 8.22
C GLU A 59 3.25 -6.83 8.65
N ARG A 60 4.54 -7.22 8.74
CA ARG A 60 5.64 -6.34 9.21
C ARG A 60 6.28 -5.55 8.08
N GLU A 61 6.16 -4.22 8.14
CA GLU A 61 6.90 -3.28 7.30
C GLU A 61 6.79 -3.58 5.79
N SER A 62 5.72 -4.25 5.34
CA SER A 62 5.50 -4.62 3.94
C SER A 62 4.44 -3.74 3.29
N ASN A 63 4.40 -3.72 1.96
CA ASN A 63 3.31 -3.06 1.23
C ASN A 63 2.14 -4.02 1.08
N PHE A 64 1.28 -4.09 2.09
CA PHE A 64 0.11 -4.96 2.06
C PHE A 64 -0.96 -4.41 1.11
N LEU A 65 -1.20 -5.11 -0.01
CA LEU A 65 -1.97 -4.56 -1.13
C LEU A 65 -3.40 -4.22 -0.77
N HIS A 66 -4.02 -4.93 0.18
CA HIS A 66 -5.34 -4.55 0.68
C HIS A 66 -5.32 -3.14 1.30
N MET A 67 -4.30 -2.82 2.10
CA MET A 67 -4.17 -1.50 2.72
C MET A 67 -3.76 -0.43 1.71
N SER A 68 -2.85 -0.75 0.78
CA SER A 68 -2.46 0.15 -0.30
C SER A 68 -3.66 0.53 -1.17
N TYR A 69 -4.51 -0.43 -1.55
CA TYR A 69 -5.66 -0.15 -2.41
C TYR A 69 -6.77 0.57 -1.65
N LYS A 70 -6.92 0.31 -0.36
CA LYS A 70 -7.82 1.09 0.49
C LYS A 70 -7.35 2.54 0.61
N TYR A 71 -6.04 2.78 0.70
CA TYR A 71 -5.48 4.13 0.66
C TYR A 71 -5.80 4.85 -0.65
N LEU A 72 -5.57 4.20 -1.79
CA LEU A 72 -5.95 4.74 -3.11
C LEU A 72 -7.46 5.06 -3.18
N LEU A 73 -8.31 4.18 -2.66
CA LEU A 73 -9.76 4.40 -2.63
C LEU A 73 -10.14 5.65 -1.83
N GLU A 74 -9.47 5.90 -0.69
CA GLU A 74 -9.75 7.11 0.10
C GLU A 74 -9.18 8.37 -0.56
N LEU A 75 -8.08 8.31 -1.32
CA LEU A 75 -7.64 9.44 -2.16
C LEU A 75 -8.69 9.78 -3.23
N LEU A 76 -9.20 8.75 -3.92
CA LEU A 76 -10.25 8.89 -4.93
C LEU A 76 -11.52 9.53 -4.34
N LYS A 77 -11.97 9.03 -3.18
CA LYS A 77 -13.16 9.56 -2.48
C LYS A 77 -12.95 10.94 -1.89
N GLY A 78 -11.72 11.28 -1.52
CA GLY A 78 -11.33 12.60 -1.03
C GLY A 78 -11.21 13.67 -2.13
N GLY A 79 -11.38 13.30 -3.41
CA GLY A 79 -11.23 14.21 -4.54
C GLY A 79 -9.78 14.54 -4.91
N LEU A 80 -8.81 13.79 -4.37
CA LEU A 80 -7.38 13.96 -4.64
C LEU A 80 -7.02 13.21 -5.94
N TYR A 81 -7.59 13.63 -7.07
CA TYR A 81 -7.50 12.88 -8.32
C TYR A 81 -6.07 12.85 -8.88
N GLU A 82 -5.34 13.96 -8.84
CA GLU A 82 -3.95 14.01 -9.31
C GLU A 82 -3.06 13.05 -8.51
N GLU A 83 -3.17 13.09 -7.17
CA GLU A 83 -2.44 12.20 -6.29
C GLU A 83 -2.88 10.74 -6.48
N PHE A 84 -4.19 10.49 -6.60
CA PHE A 84 -4.73 9.15 -6.87
C PHE A 84 -4.16 8.56 -8.16
N TYR A 85 -4.20 9.27 -9.28
CA TYR A 85 -3.66 8.77 -10.55
C TYR A 85 -2.15 8.63 -10.55
N GLY A 86 -1.43 9.44 -9.77
CA GLY A 86 -0.01 9.29 -9.52
C GLY A 86 0.31 7.98 -8.79
N GLU A 87 -0.31 7.78 -7.63
CA GLU A 87 -0.09 6.60 -6.77
C GLU A 87 -0.63 5.30 -7.41
N LEU A 88 -1.68 5.40 -8.22
CA LEU A 88 -2.27 4.26 -8.94
C LEU A 88 -1.25 3.58 -9.88
N LYS A 89 -0.38 4.36 -10.53
CA LYS A 89 0.62 3.85 -11.48
C LYS A 89 1.76 3.10 -10.81
N THR A 90 2.05 3.37 -9.54
CA THR A 90 3.12 2.70 -8.79
C THR A 90 2.56 1.59 -7.90
N SER A 91 1.31 1.69 -7.45
CA SER A 91 0.73 0.78 -6.47
C SER A 91 -0.07 -0.37 -7.06
N LEU A 92 -0.68 -0.23 -8.24
CA LEU A 92 -1.47 -1.31 -8.82
C LEU A 92 -0.59 -2.32 -9.57
N VAL A 93 -0.80 -3.60 -9.28
CA VAL A 93 -0.09 -4.74 -9.88
C VAL A 93 0.01 -4.69 -11.42
N PRO A 94 -1.03 -4.31 -12.19
CA PRO A 94 -0.93 -4.23 -13.66
C PRO A 94 0.14 -3.28 -14.21
N PHE A 95 0.59 -2.31 -13.41
CA PHE A 95 1.62 -1.34 -13.82
C PHE A 95 3.01 -1.64 -13.27
N MET A 96 3.17 -2.71 -12.48
CA MET A 96 4.46 -3.13 -11.95
C MET A 96 5.31 -3.78 -13.06
N ASP A 97 6.64 -3.68 -12.93
CA ASP A 97 7.57 -4.44 -13.78
C ASP A 97 7.40 -5.95 -13.48
N PRO A 98 6.98 -6.79 -14.45
CA PRO A 98 6.81 -8.23 -14.22
C PRO A 98 8.11 -8.93 -13.80
N ALA A 99 9.27 -8.44 -14.21
CA ALA A 99 10.57 -9.02 -13.82
C ALA A 99 10.86 -8.81 -12.33
N VAL A 100 10.44 -7.66 -11.78
CA VAL A 100 10.58 -7.33 -10.35
C VAL A 100 9.45 -7.98 -9.54
N TYR A 101 8.20 -7.84 -10.00
CA TYR A 101 7.02 -8.42 -9.35
C TYR A 101 7.12 -9.94 -9.23
N GLY A 102 7.80 -10.59 -10.18
CA GLY A 102 8.15 -12.02 -10.15
C GLY A 102 6.96 -12.95 -10.37
N ARG A 103 5.84 -12.41 -10.89
CA ARG A 103 4.58 -13.11 -11.18
C ARG A 103 3.89 -12.46 -12.38
N SER A 104 2.81 -13.06 -12.86
CA SER A 104 1.94 -12.44 -13.87
C SER A 104 1.29 -11.17 -13.30
N THR A 105 1.41 -10.03 -13.99
CA THR A 105 0.74 -8.77 -13.60
C THR A 105 -0.78 -8.79 -13.81
N LEU A 106 -1.32 -9.90 -14.36
CA LEU A 106 -2.75 -10.20 -14.38
C LEU A 106 -3.22 -10.89 -13.09
N GLU A 107 -2.30 -11.34 -12.24
CA GLU A 107 -2.58 -11.99 -10.98
C GLU A 107 -2.22 -11.07 -9.80
N ASN A 108 -3.18 -10.85 -8.92
CA ASN A 108 -2.97 -10.03 -7.73
C ASN A 108 -2.16 -10.79 -6.65
N SER A 109 -1.58 -10.06 -5.71
CA SER A 109 -0.86 -10.59 -4.54
C SER A 109 -1.54 -10.19 -3.23
N SER A 110 -1.06 -10.72 -2.10
CA SER A 110 -1.42 -10.23 -0.77
C SER A 110 -0.57 -9.02 -0.38
N PHE A 111 0.74 -9.08 -0.62
CA PHE A 111 1.68 -8.00 -0.30
C PHE A 111 2.85 -7.98 -1.28
N ILE A 112 3.52 -6.83 -1.33
CA ILE A 112 4.81 -6.64 -1.99
C ILE A 112 5.88 -6.49 -0.90
N ALA A 113 6.97 -7.23 -1.01
CA ALA A 113 8.09 -7.07 -0.09
C ALA A 113 8.80 -5.73 -0.36
N THR A 114 9.09 -5.00 0.71
CA THR A 114 9.61 -3.62 0.66
C THR A 114 11.13 -3.58 0.54
N GLY A 115 11.67 -2.40 0.29
CA GLY A 115 13.12 -2.15 0.35
C GLY A 115 13.75 -2.43 1.73
N GLY A 116 12.94 -2.48 2.78
CA GLY A 116 13.37 -2.84 4.14
C GLY A 116 13.62 -4.34 4.36
N ASN A 117 13.26 -5.20 3.41
CA ASN A 117 13.52 -6.63 3.51
C ASN A 117 15.04 -6.91 3.45
N PRO A 118 15.61 -7.77 4.32
CA PRO A 118 17.05 -8.03 4.33
C PRO A 118 17.54 -8.80 3.09
N ASP A 119 16.66 -9.49 2.36
CA ASP A 119 17.01 -10.13 1.09
C ASP A 119 16.64 -9.21 -0.08
N PRO A 120 17.64 -8.61 -0.77
CA PRO A 120 17.40 -7.68 -1.88
C PRO A 120 16.70 -8.33 -3.07
N ASN A 121 16.74 -9.66 -3.22
CA ASN A 121 16.05 -10.35 -4.31
C ASN A 121 14.53 -10.35 -4.13
N ASN A 122 14.03 -9.98 -2.95
CA ASN A 122 12.60 -9.88 -2.68
C ASN A 122 12.05 -8.45 -2.84
N HIS A 123 12.90 -7.44 -3.00
CA HIS A 123 12.45 -6.05 -3.10
C HIS A 123 11.54 -5.85 -4.31
N GLY A 124 10.29 -5.43 -4.08
CA GLY A 124 9.29 -5.26 -5.13
C GLY A 124 8.58 -6.54 -5.59
N ARG A 125 8.94 -7.71 -5.04
CA ARG A 125 8.34 -9.00 -5.41
C ARG A 125 6.99 -9.22 -4.73
N GLY A 126 6.04 -9.79 -5.47
CA GLY A 126 4.70 -10.11 -4.99
C GLY A 126 4.56 -11.48 -4.32
N PHE A 127 3.85 -11.53 -3.19
CA PHE A 127 3.63 -12.75 -2.43
C PHE A 127 2.16 -12.95 -2.04
N VAL A 128 1.75 -14.21 -1.95
CA VAL A 128 0.39 -14.61 -1.55
C VAL A 128 0.46 -15.21 -0.16
N ALA A 129 -0.18 -14.53 0.79
CA ALA A 129 -0.36 -15.06 2.14
C ALA A 129 -1.63 -15.92 2.21
N ARG A 130 -2.75 -15.39 1.69
CA ARG A 130 -4.08 -16.02 1.57
C ARG A 130 -4.92 -15.28 0.50
N LEU A 131 -6.25 -15.41 0.55
CA LEU A 131 -7.17 -14.54 -0.18
C LEU A 131 -6.98 -13.09 0.26
N SER A 132 -6.76 -12.19 -0.70
CA SER A 132 -6.49 -10.77 -0.44
C SER A 132 -7.76 -9.93 -0.58
N GLY A 133 -7.98 -8.99 0.34
CA GLY A 133 -9.03 -7.98 0.22
C GLY A 133 -8.77 -6.94 -0.86
N SER A 134 -7.57 -6.93 -1.47
CA SER A 134 -7.21 -5.99 -2.54
C SER A 134 -8.18 -6.05 -3.72
N THR A 135 -8.73 -7.21 -4.07
CA THR A 135 -9.75 -7.34 -5.12
C THR A 135 -11.02 -6.55 -4.80
N ALA A 136 -11.50 -6.56 -3.56
CA ALA A 136 -12.69 -5.84 -3.17
C ALA A 136 -12.49 -4.31 -3.23
N GLU A 137 -11.31 -3.82 -2.83
CA GLU A 137 -10.98 -2.40 -2.93
C GLU A 137 -10.79 -1.97 -4.39
N PHE A 138 -10.19 -2.82 -5.24
CA PHE A 138 -10.10 -2.55 -6.68
C PHE A 138 -11.48 -2.41 -7.33
N LEU A 139 -12.40 -3.33 -7.05
CA LEU A 139 -13.78 -3.24 -7.53
C LEU A 139 -14.50 -2.00 -7.01
N SER A 140 -14.20 -1.59 -5.77
CA SER A 140 -14.75 -0.36 -5.20
C SER A 140 -14.25 0.88 -5.93
N MET A 141 -12.94 0.97 -6.22
CA MET A 141 -12.36 2.05 -7.02
C MET A 141 -12.98 2.06 -8.43
N TRP A 142 -13.05 0.91 -9.09
CA TRP A 142 -13.64 0.78 -10.42
C TRP A 142 -15.09 1.24 -10.45
N ARG A 143 -15.91 0.79 -9.49
CA ARG A 143 -17.30 1.23 -9.37
C ARG A 143 -17.39 2.74 -9.18
N THR A 144 -16.60 3.31 -8.27
CA THR A 144 -16.61 4.77 -8.02
C THR A 144 -16.22 5.55 -9.27
N MET A 145 -15.22 5.11 -10.03
CA MET A 145 -14.79 5.80 -11.27
C MET A 145 -15.84 5.69 -12.39
N MET A 146 -16.49 4.54 -12.54
CA MET A 146 -17.37 4.27 -13.69
C MET A 146 -18.83 4.65 -13.46
N ALA A 147 -19.32 4.48 -12.23
CA ALA A 147 -20.73 4.65 -11.88
C ALA A 147 -20.97 5.76 -10.84
N GLY A 148 -19.92 6.42 -10.36
CA GLY A 148 -20.00 7.37 -9.27
C GLY A 148 -20.07 6.72 -7.88
N SER A 149 -20.07 7.57 -6.85
CA SER A 149 -20.13 7.18 -5.44
C SER A 149 -21.55 6.90 -4.96
#